data_AF-A0A7Y6X897-F1
#
_entry.id   AF-A0A7Y6X897-F1
#
_cell.length_a   1.000
_cell.length_b   1.000
_cell.length_c   1.000
_cell.angle_alpha   90.00
_cell.angle_beta   90.00
_cell.angle_gamma   90.00
#
_symmetry.space_group_name_H-M   'P 1'
#
loop_
_entity.id
_entity.type
_entity.pdbx_description
1 polymer ?
#
loop_
_entity_poly.entity_id
_entity_poly.type
_entity_poly.pdbx_seq_one_letter_code
_entity_poly.pdbx_strand_id
1 'polypeptide(L)'
;MVTERPPTLMPEGLELIQGDIRLTSLVFGINLYTHRSFYDEAAGLLSTWDLFLARCPPERLTFHATETMKAHKPVTKRVLGLLGAWLAPTTPRKNYLALELKASQGPEEAPVAKYEIWNVDASNQANILSLALPAGAAQETPGEMLAFVRQLADVFPFRSGLAGFTFECSRYDKQASETHAWDMSMRHPGINIVRIPFDAKAAGGDGIPGVNWLTMIDSERLKQLGGAMVLRRQLPSDIELIECRHGTLIQAGPRPLFGDVSQGDTLPLYREVHRLLAPWIEIAAEQSMALRIGKDAIARTDAWYRRLGG
;
A
#
# COMPACT_ATOMS: atom_id res chain seq x y z
N MET A 1 -12.43 23.72 -18.86
CA MET A 1 -10.97 23.91 -18.96
C MET A 1 -10.38 23.52 -17.62
N VAL A 2 -9.88 22.30 -17.49
CA VAL A 2 -9.17 21.87 -16.29
C VAL A 2 -7.83 22.61 -16.34
N THR A 3 -7.67 23.62 -15.48
CA THR A 3 -6.36 24.21 -15.23
C THR A 3 -5.51 23.10 -14.64
N GLU A 4 -4.60 22.52 -15.43
CA GLU A 4 -3.61 21.58 -14.93
C GLU A 4 -2.82 22.30 -13.84
N ARG A 5 -3.07 21.92 -12.58
CA ARG A 5 -2.27 22.36 -11.46
C ARG A 5 -0.84 21.85 -11.74
N PRO A 6 0.20 22.70 -11.66
CA PRO A 6 1.58 22.25 -11.88
C PRO A 6 1.89 21.06 -10.96
N PRO A 7 2.80 20.15 -11.37
CA PRO A 7 3.16 19.01 -10.54
C PRO A 7 3.56 19.51 -9.16
N THR A 8 2.89 18.99 -8.12
CA THR A 8 3.21 19.34 -6.74
C THR A 8 4.65 18.93 -6.48
N LEU A 9 5.52 19.90 -6.21
CA LEU A 9 6.89 19.63 -5.79
C LEU A 9 6.84 18.72 -4.55
N MET A 10 7.75 17.73 -4.51
CA MET A 10 7.84 16.85 -3.34
C MET A 10 8.19 17.70 -2.11
N PRO A 11 7.38 17.68 -1.05
CA PRO A 11 7.68 18.42 0.17
C PRO A 11 9.05 18.02 0.73
N GLU A 12 9.78 18.99 1.27
CA GLU A 12 11.05 18.73 1.95
C GLU A 12 10.82 17.98 3.28
N GLY A 13 11.79 17.16 3.68
CA GLY A 13 11.78 16.49 4.99
C GLY A 13 10.79 15.33 5.13
N LEU A 14 10.15 14.87 4.06
CA LEU A 14 9.26 13.70 4.12
C LEU A 14 10.01 12.43 4.54
N GLU A 15 11.26 12.29 4.15
CA GLU A 15 12.09 11.14 4.49
C GLU A 15 12.90 11.39 5.76
N LEU A 16 13.14 10.33 6.53
CA LEU A 16 13.96 10.39 7.74
C LEU A 16 15.28 9.66 7.50
N ILE A 17 16.39 10.38 7.66
CA ILE A 17 17.74 9.84 7.67
C ILE A 17 18.37 10.18 9.02
N GLN A 18 18.85 9.18 9.74
CA GLN A 18 19.59 9.36 11.01
C GLN A 18 20.96 8.71 10.88
N GLY A 19 22.02 9.52 11.03
CA GLY A 19 23.36 9.11 10.59
C GLY A 19 23.33 8.78 9.10
N ASP A 20 23.78 7.58 8.74
CA ASP A 20 23.75 7.07 7.36
C ASP A 20 22.57 6.11 7.10
N ILE A 21 21.63 5.96 8.05
CA ILE A 21 20.51 5.02 7.92
C ILE A 21 19.24 5.79 7.56
N ARG A 22 18.67 5.47 6.40
CA ARG A 22 17.32 5.86 6.01
C ARG A 22 16.29 5.06 6.80
N LEU A 23 15.62 5.72 7.75
CA LEU A 23 14.61 5.10 8.60
C LEU A 23 13.20 5.17 8.02
N THR A 24 12.89 6.19 7.21
CA THR A 24 11.59 6.33 6.54
C THR A 24 11.81 6.74 5.09
N SER A 25 11.26 5.96 4.16
CA SER A 25 11.32 6.23 2.72
C SER A 25 9.96 6.65 2.19
N LEU A 26 9.95 7.64 1.30
CA LEU A 26 8.75 7.95 0.51
C LEU A 26 8.77 7.13 -0.79
N VAL A 27 7.70 6.39 -1.03
CA VAL A 27 7.54 5.53 -2.21
C VAL A 27 6.18 5.72 -2.86
N PHE A 28 6.04 5.24 -4.10
CA PHE A 28 4.74 4.85 -4.62
C PHE A 28 4.42 3.44 -4.14
N GLY A 29 3.60 3.35 -3.09
CA GLY A 29 3.18 2.09 -2.50
C GLY A 29 1.94 1.56 -3.20
N ILE A 30 1.83 0.23 -3.31
CA ILE A 30 0.65 -0.50 -3.81
C ILE A 30 0.41 -1.65 -2.86
N ASN A 31 -0.74 -1.69 -2.20
CA ASN A 31 -1.08 -2.71 -1.21
C ASN A 31 -2.42 -3.34 -1.58
N LEU A 32 -2.43 -4.64 -1.84
CA LEU A 32 -3.61 -5.42 -2.21
C LEU A 32 -3.91 -6.45 -1.11
N TYR A 33 -5.15 -6.47 -0.64
CA TYR A 33 -5.60 -7.34 0.45
C TYR A 33 -6.59 -8.38 -0.08
N THR A 34 -6.47 -9.63 0.34
CA THR A 34 -7.37 -10.72 -0.06
C THR A 34 -7.52 -11.77 1.02
N HIS A 35 -8.63 -12.52 1.02
CA HIS A 35 -8.78 -13.72 1.88
C HIS A 35 -8.38 -15.02 1.19
N ARG A 36 -8.07 -14.93 -0.10
CA ARG A 36 -7.70 -16.10 -0.89
C ARG A 36 -6.28 -16.52 -0.53
N SER A 37 -6.06 -17.82 -0.38
CA SER A 37 -4.72 -18.37 -0.17
C SER A 37 -3.83 -18.05 -1.36
N PHE A 38 -2.58 -17.68 -1.12
CA PHE A 38 -1.61 -17.44 -2.20
C PHE A 38 -1.27 -18.72 -2.96
N TYR A 39 -1.52 -19.89 -2.38
CA TYR A 39 -1.40 -21.17 -3.08
C TYR A 39 -2.51 -21.38 -4.10
N ASP A 40 -3.73 -20.91 -3.82
CA ASP A 40 -4.86 -21.02 -4.74
C ASP A 40 -4.76 -19.97 -5.87
N GLU A 41 -4.13 -18.83 -5.57
CA GLU A 41 -3.93 -17.71 -6.50
C GLU A 41 -2.50 -17.63 -7.05
N ALA A 42 -1.79 -18.75 -7.06
CA ALA A 42 -0.36 -18.82 -7.39
C ALA A 42 -0.03 -18.18 -8.74
N ALA A 43 -0.84 -18.44 -9.78
CA ALA A 43 -0.61 -17.86 -11.11
C ALA A 43 -0.75 -16.33 -11.13
N GLY A 44 -1.75 -15.79 -10.43
CA GLY A 44 -1.95 -14.35 -10.29
C GLY A 44 -0.80 -13.70 -9.53
N LEU A 45 -0.38 -14.30 -8.43
CA LEU A 45 0.73 -13.81 -7.61
C LEU A 45 2.10 -13.88 -8.33
N LEU A 46 2.34 -14.91 -9.14
CA LEU A 46 3.53 -14.96 -9.99
C LEU A 46 3.47 -13.92 -11.11
N SER A 47 2.28 -13.65 -11.66
CA SER A 47 2.10 -12.58 -12.64
C SER A 47 2.40 -11.20 -12.04
N THR A 48 2.02 -10.93 -10.79
CA THR A 48 2.38 -9.66 -10.12
C THR A 48 3.88 -9.54 -9.87
N TRP A 49 4.57 -10.66 -9.61
CA TRP A 49 6.01 -10.69 -9.49
C TRP A 49 6.70 -10.32 -10.82
N ASP A 50 6.29 -10.91 -11.93
CA ASP A 50 6.83 -10.59 -13.26
C ASP A 50 6.57 -9.12 -13.64
N LEU A 51 5.34 -8.63 -13.38
CA LEU A 51 4.96 -7.24 -13.60
C LEU A 51 5.80 -6.26 -12.76
N PHE A 52 6.16 -6.63 -11.52
CA PHE A 52 7.04 -5.86 -10.67
C PHE A 52 8.48 -5.85 -11.22
N LEU A 53 9.02 -7.01 -11.60
CA LEU A 53 10.39 -7.13 -12.12
C LEU A 53 10.60 -6.34 -13.41
N ALA A 54 9.57 -6.17 -14.24
CA ALA A 54 9.62 -5.32 -15.41
C ALA A 54 9.89 -3.84 -15.08
N ARG A 55 9.56 -3.38 -13.86
CA ARG A 55 9.80 -2.01 -13.37
C ARG A 55 10.95 -1.90 -12.38
N CYS A 56 11.21 -2.96 -11.63
CA CYS A 56 12.32 -3.08 -10.69
C CYS A 56 13.14 -4.33 -11.04
N PRO A 57 14.12 -4.22 -11.95
CA PRO A 57 14.95 -5.35 -12.33
C PRO A 57 15.57 -6.02 -11.11
N PRO A 58 15.75 -7.36 -11.13
CA PRO A 58 16.20 -8.12 -9.96
C PRO A 58 17.52 -7.63 -9.35
N GLU A 59 18.40 -7.04 -10.16
CA GLU A 59 19.70 -6.51 -9.75
C GLU A 59 19.58 -5.32 -8.79
N ARG A 60 18.42 -4.65 -8.76
CA ARG A 60 18.13 -3.56 -7.82
C ARG A 60 17.77 -4.08 -6.43
N LEU A 61 17.32 -5.34 -6.31
CA LEU A 61 16.92 -5.92 -5.04
C LEU A 61 18.17 -6.39 -4.29
N THR A 62 18.49 -5.70 -3.20
CA THR A 62 19.74 -5.89 -2.46
C THR A 62 19.55 -6.79 -1.25
N PHE A 63 18.39 -6.75 -0.60
CA PHE A 63 18.13 -7.49 0.62
C PHE A 63 16.80 -8.25 0.61
N HIS A 64 16.74 -9.34 1.35
CA HIS A 64 15.52 -10.12 1.55
C HIS A 64 15.35 -10.57 2.99
N ALA A 65 14.11 -10.85 3.37
CA ALA A 65 13.76 -11.55 4.59
C ALA A 65 12.61 -12.53 4.31
N THR A 66 12.57 -13.63 5.06
CA THR A 66 11.46 -14.59 5.04
C THR A 66 10.90 -14.78 6.44
N GLU A 67 9.91 -15.66 6.58
CA GLU A 67 9.14 -15.89 7.79
C GLU A 67 9.95 -16.14 9.07
N THR A 68 11.13 -16.76 8.96
CA THR A 68 11.98 -17.13 10.11
C THR A 68 13.16 -16.19 10.35
N MET A 69 13.33 -15.16 9.51
CA MET A 69 14.55 -14.35 9.51
C MET A 69 14.46 -13.15 10.46
N LYS A 70 15.35 -13.12 11.47
CA LYS A 70 15.47 -11.99 12.41
C LYS A 70 16.02 -10.73 11.75
N ALA A 71 16.87 -10.88 10.74
CA ALA A 71 17.47 -9.77 10.00
C ALA A 71 17.48 -10.08 8.50
N HIS A 72 17.42 -9.03 7.69
CA HIS A 72 17.61 -9.09 6.26
C HIS A 72 18.98 -9.65 5.88
N LYS A 73 19.04 -10.36 4.77
CA LYS A 73 20.27 -10.89 4.17
C LYS A 73 20.37 -10.48 2.71
N PRO A 74 21.58 -10.43 2.13
CA PRO A 74 21.75 -10.12 0.72
C PRO A 74 20.91 -11.03 -0.18
N VAL A 75 20.34 -10.48 -1.25
CA VAL A 75 19.64 -11.25 -2.28
C VAL A 75 20.64 -12.12 -3.02
N THR A 76 20.21 -13.34 -3.37
CA THR A 76 20.95 -14.24 -4.24
C THR A 76 20.05 -14.69 -5.38
N LYS A 77 20.63 -15.21 -6.48
CA LYS A 77 19.85 -15.78 -7.59
C LYS A 77 18.82 -16.82 -7.13
N ARG A 78 19.15 -17.61 -6.11
CA ARG A 78 18.23 -18.59 -5.51
C ARG A 78 17.00 -17.93 -4.91
N VAL A 79 17.18 -16.82 -4.21
CA VAL A 79 16.09 -16.11 -3.53
C VAL A 79 15.10 -15.53 -4.54
N LEU A 80 15.57 -15.04 -5.68
CA LEU A 80 14.70 -14.51 -6.75
C LEU A 80 13.75 -15.56 -7.34
N GLY A 81 14.10 -16.85 -7.28
CA GLY A 81 13.24 -17.96 -7.70
C GLY A 81 12.40 -18.57 -6.57
N LEU A 82 12.49 -18.04 -5.34
CA LEU A 82 11.92 -18.67 -4.15
C LEU A 82 10.40 -18.69 -4.17
N LEU A 83 9.77 -17.59 -4.62
CA LEU A 83 8.32 -17.48 -4.71
C LEU A 83 7.75 -18.57 -5.65
N GLY A 84 8.32 -18.72 -6.84
CA GLY A 84 7.93 -19.76 -7.80
C GLY A 84 8.13 -21.18 -7.24
N ALA A 85 9.25 -21.42 -6.56
CA ALA A 85 9.50 -22.71 -5.92
C ALA A 85 8.49 -23.05 -4.81
N TRP A 86 8.10 -22.05 -4.01
CA TRP A 86 7.12 -22.22 -2.94
C TRP A 86 5.70 -22.44 -3.43
N LEU A 87 5.34 -21.83 -4.55
CA LEU A 87 4.00 -21.92 -5.15
C LEU A 87 3.87 -23.05 -6.19
N ALA A 88 4.93 -23.82 -6.43
CA ALA A 88 4.88 -24.95 -7.35
C ALA A 88 3.85 -26.00 -6.90
N PRO A 89 3.09 -26.62 -7.82
CA PRO A 89 2.01 -27.56 -7.46
C PRO A 89 2.47 -28.76 -6.62
N THR A 90 3.74 -29.15 -6.74
CA THR A 90 4.35 -30.26 -6.01
C THR A 90 4.87 -29.87 -4.63
N THR A 91 4.95 -28.57 -4.32
CA THR A 91 5.48 -28.08 -3.06
C THR A 91 4.39 -28.13 -1.98
N PRO A 92 4.66 -28.75 -0.82
CA PRO A 92 3.70 -28.78 0.28
C PRO A 92 3.29 -27.37 0.71
N ARG A 93 1.99 -27.17 0.91
CA ARG A 93 1.44 -25.91 1.42
C ARG A 93 1.87 -25.68 2.86
N LYS A 94 2.19 -24.44 3.20
CA LYS A 94 2.40 -23.97 4.57
C LYS A 94 1.21 -23.13 4.99
N ASN A 95 0.88 -23.11 6.27
CA ASN A 95 -0.15 -22.20 6.79
C ASN A 95 0.30 -20.73 6.80
N TYR A 96 1.59 -20.48 6.63
CA TYR A 96 2.19 -19.17 6.71
C TYR A 96 3.31 -19.04 5.68
N LEU A 97 3.26 -17.97 4.90
CA LEU A 97 4.20 -17.66 3.83
C LEU A 97 4.51 -16.16 3.85
N ALA A 98 5.79 -15.82 4.07
CA ALA A 98 6.25 -14.44 4.02
C ALA A 98 7.58 -14.32 3.27
N LEU A 99 7.66 -13.33 2.40
CA LEU A 99 8.86 -12.98 1.65
C LEU A 99 8.86 -11.48 1.44
N GLU A 100 9.93 -10.82 1.86
CA GLU A 100 10.25 -9.45 1.55
C GLU A 100 11.51 -9.44 0.67
N LEU A 101 11.44 -8.74 -0.44
CA LEU A 101 12.57 -8.41 -1.31
C LEU A 101 12.61 -6.91 -1.46
N LYS A 102 13.74 -6.28 -1.13
CA LYS A 102 13.86 -4.82 -1.14
C LYS A 102 15.14 -4.30 -1.76
N ALA A 103 15.04 -3.10 -2.29
CA ALA A 103 16.15 -2.24 -2.66
C ALA A 103 16.40 -1.22 -1.53
N SER A 104 17.57 -1.27 -0.93
CA SER A 104 18.09 -0.30 0.04
C SER A 104 19.63 -0.35 0.07
N GLN A 105 20.30 0.67 0.62
CA GLN A 105 21.77 0.67 0.71
C GLN A 105 22.24 -0.32 1.78
N GLY A 106 21.65 -0.25 2.97
CA GLY A 106 21.84 -1.20 4.06
C GLY A 106 20.62 -2.09 4.35
N PRO A 107 20.81 -3.24 5.03
CA PRO A 107 19.73 -4.14 5.41
C PRO A 107 18.75 -3.51 6.41
N GLU A 108 19.22 -2.52 7.16
CA GLU A 108 18.46 -1.84 8.22
C GLU A 108 17.60 -0.69 7.71
N GLU A 109 17.82 -0.26 6.48
CA GLU A 109 17.12 0.88 5.92
C GLU A 109 15.70 0.55 5.47
N ALA A 110 14.85 1.57 5.49
CA ALA A 110 13.57 1.54 4.80
C ALA A 110 13.79 1.36 3.29
N PRO A 111 12.98 0.53 2.62
CA PRO A 111 13.11 0.25 1.20
C PRO A 111 12.81 1.48 0.34
N VAL A 112 13.50 1.64 -0.79
CA VAL A 112 13.13 2.58 -1.86
C VAL A 112 12.40 1.88 -3.02
N ALA A 113 12.46 0.54 -3.04
CA ALA A 113 11.60 -0.33 -3.82
C ALA A 113 11.46 -1.66 -3.07
N LYS A 114 10.30 -2.31 -3.20
CA LYS A 114 9.96 -3.52 -2.44
C LYS A 114 8.97 -4.40 -3.19
N TYR A 115 9.11 -5.71 -3.03
CA TYR A 115 8.05 -6.69 -3.23
C TYR A 115 7.93 -7.53 -1.97
N GLU A 116 6.78 -7.47 -1.32
CA GLU A 116 6.54 -8.16 -0.06
C GLU A 116 5.21 -8.91 -0.11
N ILE A 117 5.22 -10.15 0.34
CA ILE A 117 4.03 -10.98 0.51
C ILE A 117 3.91 -11.42 1.95
N TRP A 118 2.68 -11.46 2.43
CA TRP A 118 2.32 -12.06 3.70
C TRP A 118 1.00 -12.81 3.56
N ASN A 119 1.05 -14.12 3.69
CA ASN A 119 -0.10 -15.00 3.65
C ASN A 119 -0.16 -15.84 4.93
N VAL A 120 -1.32 -15.87 5.56
CA VAL A 120 -1.64 -16.72 6.71
C VAL A 120 -2.99 -17.38 6.44
N ASP A 121 -2.98 -18.65 6.07
CA ASP A 121 -4.19 -19.41 5.83
C ASP A 121 -4.91 -19.77 7.15
N ALA A 122 -6.24 -19.95 7.08
CA ALA A 122 -7.10 -20.19 8.24
C ALA A 122 -7.01 -19.11 9.35
N SER A 123 -6.76 -17.86 8.95
CA SER A 123 -6.74 -16.68 9.82
C SER A 123 -7.96 -15.79 9.60
N ASN A 124 -8.25 -14.91 10.55
CA ASN A 124 -9.19 -13.80 10.37
C ASN A 124 -8.52 -12.54 9.76
N GLN A 125 -7.21 -12.60 9.54
CA GLN A 125 -6.44 -11.56 8.87
C GLN A 125 -6.55 -11.73 7.35
N ALA A 126 -6.46 -10.63 6.61
CA ALA A 126 -6.25 -10.69 5.18
C ALA A 126 -4.82 -11.17 4.88
N ASN A 127 -4.63 -11.73 3.69
CA ASN A 127 -3.34 -11.86 3.03
C ASN A 127 -3.03 -10.55 2.29
N ILE A 128 -1.77 -10.15 2.28
CA ILE A 128 -1.34 -8.89 1.66
C ILE A 128 -0.22 -9.12 0.65
N LEU A 129 -0.37 -8.49 -0.51
CA LEU A 129 0.67 -8.24 -1.50
C LEU A 129 1.01 -6.74 -1.44
N SER A 130 2.27 -6.40 -1.18
CA SER A 130 2.74 -5.03 -1.05
C SER A 130 3.93 -4.77 -1.95
N LEU A 131 3.80 -3.75 -2.79
CA LEU A 131 4.85 -3.30 -3.69
C LEU A 131 5.21 -1.85 -3.37
N ALA A 132 6.48 -1.52 -3.53
CA ALA A 132 6.98 -0.15 -3.50
C ALA A 132 7.84 0.11 -4.73
N LEU A 133 7.61 1.26 -5.36
CA LEU A 133 8.43 1.82 -6.44
C LEU A 133 8.88 3.25 -6.06
N PRO A 134 9.93 3.79 -6.70
CA PRO A 134 10.38 5.16 -6.41
C PRO A 134 9.24 6.18 -6.52
N ALA A 135 9.09 7.05 -5.52
CA ALA A 135 7.98 8.02 -5.46
C ALA A 135 7.93 8.97 -6.68
N GLY A 136 9.09 9.31 -7.27
CA GLY A 136 9.19 10.17 -8.44
C GLY A 136 8.36 9.69 -9.63
N ALA A 137 8.23 8.38 -9.84
CA ALA A 137 7.42 7.81 -10.92
C ALA A 137 5.94 8.24 -10.84
N ALA A 138 5.43 8.47 -9.63
CA ALA A 138 4.06 8.91 -9.42
C ALA A 138 3.83 10.37 -9.83
N GLN A 139 4.88 11.21 -9.79
CA GLN A 139 4.84 12.61 -10.20
C GLN A 139 5.13 12.76 -11.69
N GLU A 140 6.11 12.01 -12.19
CA GLU A 140 6.62 12.07 -13.56
C GLU A 140 5.67 11.39 -14.55
N THR A 141 5.20 10.19 -14.22
CA THR A 141 4.43 9.32 -15.12
C THR A 141 3.17 8.73 -14.44
N PRO A 142 2.27 9.57 -13.88
CA PRO A 142 1.07 9.08 -13.18
C PRO A 142 0.21 8.15 -14.04
N GLY A 143 0.03 8.43 -15.34
CA GLY A 143 -0.72 7.55 -16.23
C GLY A 143 -0.13 6.14 -16.36
N GLU A 144 1.20 6.01 -16.36
CA GLU A 144 1.88 4.69 -16.39
C GLU A 144 1.73 3.96 -15.06
N MET A 145 1.74 4.70 -13.94
CA MET A 145 1.52 4.13 -12.61
C MET A 145 0.07 3.67 -12.43
N LEU A 146 -0.91 4.41 -12.95
CA LEU A 146 -2.31 3.98 -13.00
C LEU A 146 -2.47 2.71 -13.84
N ALA A 147 -1.87 2.69 -15.04
CA ALA A 147 -1.90 1.52 -15.91
C ALA A 147 -1.27 0.29 -15.23
N PHE A 148 -0.18 0.50 -14.48
CA PHE A 148 0.46 -0.56 -13.70
C PHE A 148 -0.46 -1.11 -12.60
N VAL A 149 -1.06 -0.24 -11.79
CA VAL A 149 -1.96 -0.65 -10.70
C VAL A 149 -3.16 -1.41 -11.27
N ARG A 150 -3.70 -0.96 -12.42
CA ARG A 150 -4.76 -1.70 -13.12
C ARG A 150 -4.30 -3.09 -13.58
N GLN A 151 -3.11 -3.23 -14.15
CA GLN A 151 -2.56 -4.53 -14.54
C GLN A 151 -2.46 -5.49 -13.35
N LEU A 152 -2.00 -5.00 -12.19
CA LEU A 152 -1.96 -5.80 -10.96
C LEU A 152 -3.38 -6.20 -10.51
N ALA A 153 -4.32 -5.25 -10.52
CA ALA A 153 -5.72 -5.46 -10.17
C ALA A 153 -6.46 -6.42 -11.12
N ASP A 154 -5.98 -6.56 -12.36
CA ASP A 154 -6.52 -7.50 -13.35
C ASP A 154 -6.00 -8.93 -13.19
N VAL A 155 -4.85 -9.13 -12.55
CA VAL A 155 -4.23 -10.46 -12.37
C VAL A 155 -4.31 -11.01 -10.95
N PHE A 156 -4.47 -10.14 -9.95
CA PHE A 156 -4.51 -10.52 -8.54
C PHE A 156 -5.90 -10.28 -7.94
N PRO A 157 -6.55 -11.31 -7.36
CA PRO A 157 -7.89 -11.18 -6.82
C PRO A 157 -7.90 -10.52 -5.45
N PHE A 158 -7.95 -9.19 -5.44
CA PHE A 158 -8.07 -8.38 -4.24
C PHE A 158 -9.53 -8.26 -3.77
N ARG A 159 -9.69 -7.95 -2.48
CA ARG A 159 -10.92 -7.46 -1.85
C ARG A 159 -10.91 -5.96 -1.66
N SER A 160 -9.76 -5.44 -1.26
CA SER A 160 -9.49 -4.02 -1.16
C SER A 160 -8.02 -3.73 -1.48
N GLY A 161 -7.69 -2.47 -1.71
CA GLY A 161 -6.30 -2.07 -1.88
C GLY A 161 -6.11 -0.57 -1.96
N LEU A 162 -4.87 -0.13 -1.83
CA LEU A 162 -4.46 1.27 -1.86
C LEU A 162 -3.24 1.42 -2.76
N ALA A 163 -3.20 2.47 -3.59
CA ALA A 163 -2.00 2.87 -4.31
C ALA A 163 -1.82 4.39 -4.37
N GLY A 164 -0.59 4.84 -4.21
CA GLY A 164 -0.22 6.26 -4.15
C GLY A 164 0.99 6.49 -3.25
N PHE A 165 1.20 7.75 -2.84
CA PHE A 165 2.30 8.08 -1.94
C PHE A 165 2.16 7.33 -0.61
N THR A 166 3.23 6.65 -0.21
CA THR A 166 3.26 5.79 0.96
C THR A 166 4.61 5.88 1.64
N PHE A 167 4.63 5.89 2.96
CA PHE A 167 5.82 5.71 3.76
C PHE A 167 6.08 4.23 4.02
N GLU A 168 7.30 3.82 3.72
CA GLU A 168 7.88 2.56 4.19
C GLU A 168 8.80 2.88 5.38
N CYS A 169 8.65 2.14 6.47
CA CYS A 169 9.38 2.36 7.71
C CYS A 169 10.39 1.24 7.95
N SER A 170 11.59 1.59 8.42
CA SER A 170 12.57 0.62 8.85
C SER A 170 12.02 -0.20 10.03
N ARG A 171 12.06 -1.53 9.90
CA ARG A 171 11.68 -2.43 11.00
C ARG A 171 12.72 -2.49 12.14
N TYR A 172 13.89 -1.85 11.97
CA TYR A 172 15.01 -1.89 12.91
C TYR A 172 14.96 -0.74 13.92
N ASP A 173 14.37 0.39 13.54
CA ASP A 173 13.95 1.44 14.46
C ASP A 173 12.52 1.87 14.13
N LYS A 174 11.57 1.04 14.57
CA LYS A 174 10.14 1.31 14.36
C LYS A 174 9.67 2.56 15.09
N GLN A 175 10.29 2.92 16.21
CA GLN A 175 9.81 4.05 16.99
C GLN A 175 10.12 5.37 16.29
N ALA A 176 11.37 5.58 15.87
CA ALA A 176 11.75 6.79 15.16
C ALA A 176 11.05 6.86 13.79
N SER A 177 11.08 5.76 13.02
CA SER A 177 10.51 5.73 11.66
C SER A 177 8.99 5.95 11.63
N GLU A 178 8.23 5.21 12.45
CA GLU A 178 6.76 5.34 12.47
C GLU A 178 6.31 6.67 13.10
N THR A 179 7.08 7.24 14.04
CA THR A 179 6.77 8.58 14.60
C THR A 179 6.90 9.64 13.52
N HIS A 180 8.01 9.65 12.79
CA HIS A 180 8.21 10.58 11.68
C HIS A 180 7.16 10.39 10.58
N ALA A 181 6.88 9.15 10.18
CA ALA A 181 5.87 8.85 9.17
C ALA A 181 4.47 9.32 9.60
N TRP A 182 4.11 9.16 10.88
CA TRP A 182 2.85 9.68 11.42
C TRP A 182 2.82 11.20 11.41
N ASP A 183 3.86 11.89 11.91
CA ASP A 183 3.89 13.35 11.98
C ASP A 183 3.75 13.95 10.56
N MET A 184 4.50 13.40 9.59
CA MET A 184 4.45 13.85 8.21
C MET A 184 3.12 13.54 7.52
N SER A 185 2.54 12.34 7.72
CA SER A 185 1.26 12.00 7.08
C SER A 185 0.04 12.66 7.74
N MET A 186 0.14 13.11 8.99
CA MET A 186 -0.89 13.97 9.59
C MET A 186 -0.87 15.38 8.99
N ARG A 187 0.31 15.89 8.59
CA ARG A 187 0.43 17.15 7.85
C ARG A 187 0.06 16.99 6.37
N HIS A 188 0.52 15.91 5.75
CA HIS A 188 0.35 15.57 4.33
C HIS A 188 -0.56 14.33 4.21
N PRO A 189 -1.90 14.50 4.32
CA PRO A 189 -2.84 13.39 4.51
C PRO A 189 -2.95 12.43 3.32
N GLY A 190 -2.46 12.83 2.15
CA GLY A 190 -2.39 11.99 0.95
C GLY A 190 -1.30 10.93 1.00
N ILE A 191 -0.41 10.96 2.01
CA ILE A 191 0.61 9.94 2.23
C ILE A 191 0.08 8.86 3.17
N ASN A 192 0.16 7.61 2.75
CA ASN A 192 -0.17 6.44 3.56
C ASN A 192 1.03 5.95 4.39
N ILE A 193 0.81 5.10 5.38
CA ILE A 193 1.86 4.33 6.08
C ILE A 193 1.51 2.86 5.90
N VAL A 194 2.42 2.07 5.34
CA VAL A 194 2.22 0.62 5.21
C VAL A 194 2.92 -0.12 6.34
N ARG A 195 2.25 -1.12 6.92
CA ARG A 195 2.73 -1.89 8.08
C ARG A 195 2.39 -3.35 7.92
N ILE A 196 3.35 -4.14 7.47
CA ILE A 196 3.18 -5.59 7.35
C ILE A 196 3.72 -6.24 8.63
N PRO A 197 2.94 -7.13 9.31
CA PRO A 197 1.63 -7.65 8.91
C PRO A 197 0.42 -6.93 9.54
N PHE A 198 0.60 -5.81 10.24
CA PHE A 198 -0.47 -5.17 10.99
C PHE A 198 -1.64 -4.67 10.12
N ASP A 199 -1.38 -4.28 8.88
CA ASP A 199 -2.41 -3.88 7.93
C ASP A 199 -3.18 -5.08 7.37
N ALA A 200 -2.59 -6.29 7.35
CA ALA A 200 -3.33 -7.53 7.08
C ALA A 200 -4.37 -7.80 8.16
N LYS A 201 -4.05 -7.49 9.43
CA LYS A 201 -5.01 -7.54 10.53
C LYS A 201 -6.06 -6.43 10.46
N ALA A 202 -5.65 -5.19 10.14
CA ALA A 202 -6.57 -4.07 10.01
C ALA A 202 -7.55 -4.26 8.84
N ALA A 203 -7.08 -4.76 7.69
CA ALA A 203 -7.96 -5.15 6.61
C ALA A 203 -8.89 -6.29 7.05
N GLY A 204 -8.33 -7.31 7.72
CA GLY A 204 -9.10 -8.41 8.28
C GLY A 204 -10.10 -8.97 7.27
N GLY A 205 -11.27 -9.37 7.78
CA GLY A 205 -12.45 -9.72 6.99
C GLY A 205 -12.82 -8.63 6.00
N ASP A 206 -13.25 -7.48 6.52
CA ASP A 206 -14.04 -6.51 5.76
C ASP A 206 -13.49 -5.07 5.80
N GLY A 207 -12.42 -4.82 6.55
CA GLY A 207 -11.80 -3.52 6.67
C GLY A 207 -11.15 -3.02 5.37
N ILE A 208 -11.11 -1.69 5.22
CA ILE A 208 -10.29 -1.01 4.20
C ILE A 208 -9.27 -0.14 4.96
N PRO A 209 -7.96 -0.44 4.90
CA PRO A 209 -6.95 0.26 5.72
C PRO A 209 -6.67 1.74 5.38
N GLY A 210 -7.61 2.46 4.77
CA GLY A 210 -7.51 3.89 4.48
C GLY A 210 -7.97 4.27 3.07
N VAL A 211 -7.48 5.42 2.60
CA VAL A 211 -7.68 5.95 1.25
C VAL A 211 -6.33 6.46 0.74
N ASN A 212 -6.07 6.27 -0.55
CA ASN A 212 -4.95 6.89 -1.23
C ASN A 212 -5.42 7.38 -2.61
N TRP A 213 -4.49 7.82 -3.47
CA TRP A 213 -4.81 8.30 -4.82
C TRP A 213 -5.70 7.32 -5.58
N LEU A 214 -5.34 6.04 -5.55
CA LEU A 214 -6.15 4.95 -6.07
C LEU A 214 -6.59 4.08 -4.89
N THR A 215 -7.90 3.95 -4.70
CA THR A 215 -8.48 3.01 -3.73
C THR A 215 -9.23 1.93 -4.48
N MET A 216 -8.94 0.67 -4.17
CA MET A 216 -9.50 -0.50 -4.84
C MET A 216 -10.55 -1.16 -3.95
N ILE A 217 -11.69 -1.51 -4.53
CA ILE A 217 -12.76 -2.28 -3.86
C ILE A 217 -13.23 -3.41 -4.76
N ASP A 218 -13.58 -4.56 -4.15
CA ASP A 218 -14.19 -5.67 -4.86
C ASP A 218 -15.60 -5.34 -5.39
N SER A 219 -16.07 -6.22 -6.28
CA SER A 219 -17.40 -6.10 -6.88
C SER A 219 -18.53 -6.17 -5.85
N GLU A 220 -18.31 -6.86 -4.73
CA GLU A 220 -19.31 -6.98 -3.66
C GLU A 220 -19.53 -5.64 -2.97
N ARG A 221 -18.46 -4.98 -2.51
CA ARG A 221 -18.56 -3.64 -1.91
C ARG A 221 -19.07 -2.60 -2.91
N LEU A 222 -18.64 -2.67 -4.17
CA LEU A 222 -19.18 -1.80 -5.21
C LEU A 222 -20.71 -1.95 -5.34
N LYS A 223 -21.23 -3.18 -5.26
CA LYS A 223 -22.66 -3.45 -5.28
C LYS A 223 -23.36 -2.92 -4.03
N GLN A 224 -22.76 -3.06 -2.85
CA GLN A 224 -23.28 -2.49 -1.59
C GLN A 224 -23.39 -0.96 -1.66
N LEU A 225 -22.50 -0.31 -2.42
CA LEU A 225 -22.55 1.12 -2.74
C LEU A 225 -23.55 1.50 -3.85
N GLY A 226 -24.35 0.56 -4.35
CA GLY A 226 -25.33 0.80 -5.42
C GLY A 226 -24.79 0.67 -6.85
N GLY A 227 -23.52 0.29 -7.01
CA GLY A 227 -22.88 0.05 -8.30
C GLY A 227 -22.28 1.28 -8.97
N ALA A 228 -21.45 1.05 -10.00
CA ALA A 228 -20.65 2.10 -10.64
C ALA A 228 -21.48 3.25 -11.22
N MET A 229 -22.66 2.98 -11.80
CA MET A 229 -23.52 4.03 -12.34
C MET A 229 -24.08 4.97 -11.26
N VAL A 230 -24.41 4.44 -10.08
CA VAL A 230 -24.87 5.27 -8.95
C VAL A 230 -23.72 6.13 -8.45
N LEU A 231 -22.55 5.53 -8.24
CA LEU A 231 -21.37 6.25 -7.77
C LEU A 231 -20.91 7.34 -8.74
N ARG A 232 -20.89 7.09 -10.05
CA ARG A 232 -20.56 8.11 -11.06
C ARG A 232 -21.50 9.33 -11.05
N ARG A 233 -22.73 9.19 -10.54
CA ARG A 233 -23.69 10.30 -10.39
C ARG A 233 -23.56 11.04 -9.06
N GLN A 234 -23.06 10.37 -8.02
CA GLN A 234 -22.94 10.92 -6.67
C GLN A 234 -21.59 11.60 -6.43
N LEU A 235 -20.52 11.06 -7.02
CA LEU A 235 -19.16 11.55 -6.83
C LEU A 235 -18.86 12.73 -7.75
N PRO A 236 -17.97 13.65 -7.33
CA PRO A 236 -17.39 14.66 -8.21
C PRO A 236 -16.82 14.04 -9.49
N SER A 237 -16.92 14.76 -10.62
CA SER A 237 -16.43 14.28 -11.92
C SER A 237 -14.93 14.02 -11.97
N ASP A 238 -14.16 14.63 -11.07
CA ASP A 238 -12.71 14.41 -10.93
C ASP A 238 -12.37 13.10 -10.18
N ILE A 239 -13.39 12.37 -9.68
CA ILE A 239 -13.23 11.02 -9.14
C ILE A 239 -13.64 10.01 -10.21
N GLU A 240 -12.67 9.29 -10.76
CA GLU A 240 -12.92 8.30 -11.80
C GLU A 240 -13.11 6.90 -11.22
N LEU A 241 -14.04 6.14 -11.82
CA LEU A 241 -14.25 4.72 -11.53
C LEU A 241 -13.75 3.88 -12.70
N ILE A 242 -12.68 3.15 -12.48
CA ILE A 242 -11.99 2.33 -13.48
C ILE A 242 -12.23 0.86 -13.15
N GLU A 243 -12.99 0.20 -14.02
CA GLU A 243 -13.32 -1.22 -13.87
C GLU A 243 -12.09 -2.08 -14.16
N CYS A 244 -11.91 -3.12 -13.34
CA CYS A 244 -10.87 -4.14 -13.50
C CYS A 244 -11.47 -5.53 -13.24
N ARG A 245 -10.75 -6.59 -13.61
CA ARG A 245 -11.23 -7.98 -13.55
C ARG A 245 -11.78 -8.38 -12.18
N HIS A 246 -11.14 -7.91 -11.11
CA HIS A 246 -11.45 -8.32 -9.74
C HIS A 246 -12.19 -7.26 -8.93
N GLY A 247 -12.50 -6.09 -9.51
CA GLY A 247 -13.19 -5.02 -8.79
C GLY A 247 -13.18 -3.69 -9.52
N THR A 248 -12.97 -2.61 -8.78
CA THR A 248 -12.93 -1.25 -9.33
C THR A 248 -11.89 -0.42 -8.58
N LEU A 249 -11.13 0.37 -9.34
CA LEU A 249 -10.27 1.42 -8.84
C LEU A 249 -11.10 2.71 -8.77
N ILE A 250 -11.04 3.38 -7.62
CA ILE A 250 -11.58 4.71 -7.37
C ILE A 250 -10.38 5.65 -7.38
N GLN A 251 -10.27 6.49 -8.41
CA GLN A 251 -9.16 7.41 -8.60
C GLN A 251 -9.55 8.81 -8.10
N ALA A 252 -8.88 9.31 -7.06
CA ALA A 252 -9.09 10.65 -6.52
C ALA A 252 -8.25 11.70 -7.28
N GLY A 253 -8.77 12.18 -8.41
CA GLY A 253 -8.11 13.18 -9.24
C GLY A 253 -7.09 12.58 -10.23
N PRO A 254 -6.65 13.37 -11.23
CA PRO A 254 -5.83 12.87 -12.33
C PRO A 254 -4.39 12.49 -11.92
N ARG A 255 -3.93 12.91 -10.72
CA ARG A 255 -2.57 12.71 -10.23
C ARG A 255 -2.59 12.50 -8.71
N PRO A 256 -1.63 11.75 -8.14
CA PRO A 256 -1.51 11.62 -6.70
C PRO A 256 -1.09 12.95 -6.08
N LEU A 257 -1.66 13.28 -4.93
CA LEU A 257 -1.38 14.51 -4.18
C LEU A 257 -0.93 14.19 -2.76
N PHE A 258 -0.06 15.04 -2.21
CA PHE A 258 0.38 14.96 -0.81
C PHE A 258 -0.65 15.60 0.14
N GLY A 259 -1.23 16.73 -0.27
CA GLY A 259 -1.93 17.66 0.63
C GLY A 259 -0.94 18.40 1.54
N ASP A 260 -1.39 19.46 2.21
CA ASP A 260 -0.68 20.10 3.31
C ASP A 260 -1.70 20.88 4.15
N VAL A 261 -2.11 20.30 5.28
CA VAL A 261 -3.11 20.90 6.17
C VAL A 261 -2.62 22.23 6.76
N SER A 262 -1.31 22.46 6.88
CA SER A 262 -0.76 23.73 7.35
C SER A 262 -0.94 24.86 6.34
N GLN A 263 -1.13 24.51 5.07
CA GLN A 263 -1.37 25.44 3.95
C GLN A 263 -2.85 25.42 3.51
N GLY A 264 -3.72 24.71 4.23
CA GLY A 264 -5.15 24.59 3.92
C GLY A 264 -5.48 23.63 2.77
N ASP A 265 -4.53 22.85 2.25
CA ASP A 265 -4.83 21.79 1.27
C ASP A 265 -5.24 20.51 1.98
N THR A 266 -6.56 20.30 2.05
CA THR A 266 -7.21 19.20 2.78
C THR A 266 -7.53 17.98 1.92
N LEU A 267 -7.16 17.99 0.63
CA LEU A 267 -7.45 16.93 -0.35
C LEU A 267 -8.95 16.58 -0.47
N PRO A 268 -9.81 17.50 -0.94
CA PRO A 268 -11.27 17.28 -0.96
C PRO A 268 -11.71 16.01 -1.69
N LEU A 269 -11.03 15.61 -2.79
CA LEU A 269 -11.36 14.38 -3.50
C LEU A 269 -11.04 13.12 -2.67
N TYR A 270 -9.93 13.12 -1.92
CA TYR A 270 -9.57 12.01 -1.04
C TYR A 270 -10.54 11.91 0.14
N ARG A 271 -10.96 13.05 0.68
CA ARG A 271 -11.99 13.10 1.74
C ARG A 271 -13.33 12.56 1.26
N GLU A 272 -13.72 12.83 0.02
CA GLU A 272 -14.96 12.30 -0.54
C GLU A 272 -14.89 10.78 -0.75
N VAL A 273 -13.75 10.24 -1.20
CA VAL A 273 -13.52 8.78 -1.22
C VAL A 273 -13.53 8.21 0.20
N HIS A 274 -12.96 8.90 1.19
CA HIS A 274 -13.00 8.47 2.59
C HIS A 274 -14.43 8.41 3.11
N ARG A 275 -15.22 9.46 2.90
CA ARG A 275 -16.64 9.52 3.27
C ARG A 275 -17.44 8.36 2.67
N LEU A 276 -17.19 8.04 1.39
CA LEU A 276 -17.82 6.91 0.71
C LEU A 276 -17.50 5.57 1.37
N LEU A 277 -16.24 5.39 1.80
CA LEU A 277 -15.71 4.12 2.31
C LEU A 277 -15.66 4.04 3.85
N ALA A 278 -16.13 5.08 4.54
CA ALA A 278 -16.04 5.23 5.99
C ALA A 278 -16.48 3.98 6.78
N PRO A 279 -17.59 3.29 6.44
CA PRO A 279 -18.00 2.09 7.18
C PRO A 279 -16.93 1.00 7.27
N TRP A 280 -16.15 0.78 6.20
CA TRP A 280 -15.07 -0.22 6.20
C TRP A 280 -13.76 0.33 6.76
N ILE A 281 -13.53 1.63 6.68
CA ILE A 281 -12.35 2.26 7.29
C ILE A 281 -12.46 2.24 8.82
N GLU A 282 -13.65 2.44 9.38
CA GLU A 282 -13.88 2.34 10.82
C GLU A 282 -13.63 0.92 11.34
N ILE A 283 -14.09 -0.11 10.61
CA ILE A 283 -13.75 -1.51 10.93
C ILE A 283 -12.22 -1.71 10.97
N ALA A 284 -11.50 -1.16 9.98
CA ALA A 284 -10.05 -1.30 9.93
C ALA A 284 -9.35 -0.56 11.08
N ALA A 285 -9.84 0.62 11.45
CA ALA A 285 -9.32 1.39 12.58
C ALA A 285 -9.47 0.60 13.89
N GLU A 286 -10.65 0.03 14.15
CA GLU A 286 -10.92 -0.79 15.35
C GLU A 286 -10.08 -2.07 15.43
N GLN A 287 -9.79 -2.69 14.27
CA GLN A 287 -8.99 -3.91 14.19
C GLN A 287 -7.48 -3.67 14.21
N SER A 288 -7.06 -2.44 13.91
CA SER A 288 -5.66 -2.08 13.73
C SER A 288 -4.87 -2.19 15.03
N MET A 289 -3.63 -2.65 14.91
CA MET A 289 -2.65 -2.45 15.98
C MET A 289 -2.14 -1.01 15.97
N ALA A 290 -1.76 -0.51 17.14
CA ALA A 290 -1.20 0.83 17.27
C ALA A 290 0.16 0.94 16.56
N LEU A 291 0.39 2.08 15.91
CA LEU A 291 1.70 2.52 15.48
C LEU A 291 2.67 2.60 16.68
N ARG A 292 3.97 2.40 16.45
CA ARG A 292 5.04 2.47 17.45
C ARG A 292 5.45 3.92 17.73
N ILE A 293 4.50 4.78 18.06
CA ILE A 293 4.71 6.24 18.17
C ILE A 293 4.75 6.75 19.62
N GLY A 294 5.12 5.87 20.55
CA GLY A 294 5.29 6.19 21.96
C GLY A 294 3.96 6.54 22.66
N LYS A 295 3.90 7.74 23.24
CA LYS A 295 2.77 8.17 24.08
C LYS A 295 1.48 8.26 23.25
N ASP A 296 0.38 7.82 23.87
CA ASP A 296 -0.98 7.88 23.30
C ASP A 296 -1.12 7.19 21.93
N ALA A 297 -0.29 6.16 21.69
CA ALA A 297 -0.18 5.50 20.38
C ALA A 297 -1.50 4.98 19.82
N ILE A 298 -2.41 4.46 20.66
CA ILE A 298 -3.73 3.99 20.23
C ILE A 298 -4.54 5.16 19.66
N ALA A 299 -4.78 6.20 20.47
CA ALA A 299 -5.55 7.38 20.07
C ALA A 299 -4.95 8.10 18.85
N ARG A 300 -3.61 8.16 18.77
CA ARG A 300 -2.93 8.74 17.60
C ARG A 300 -3.07 7.88 16.34
N THR A 301 -3.05 6.55 16.48
CA THR A 301 -3.33 5.63 15.36
C THR A 301 -4.77 5.77 14.89
N ASP A 302 -5.72 5.85 15.83
CA ASP A 302 -7.14 6.07 15.55
C ASP A 302 -7.38 7.39 14.81
N ALA A 303 -6.70 8.46 15.23
CA ALA A 303 -6.75 9.75 14.54
C ALA A 303 -6.18 9.66 13.12
N TRP A 304 -5.13 8.86 12.91
CA TRP A 304 -4.50 8.70 11.62
C TRP A 304 -5.41 8.02 10.58
N TYR A 305 -6.18 6.99 10.97
CA TYR A 305 -7.19 6.38 10.08
C TYR A 305 -8.29 7.37 9.68
N ARG A 306 -8.60 8.33 10.56
CA ARG A 306 -9.65 9.34 10.36
C ARG A 306 -9.15 10.67 9.81
N ARG A 307 -7.87 10.80 9.47
CA ARG A 307 -7.25 12.05 9.02
C ARG A 307 -7.92 12.68 7.78
N LEU A 308 -8.55 11.86 6.94
CA LEU A 308 -9.30 12.28 5.75
C LEU A 308 -10.82 12.39 5.99
N GLY A 309 -11.33 12.00 7.16
CA GLY A 309 -12.76 11.89 7.43
C GLY A 309 -13.40 13.07 8.17
N GLY A 310 -12.64 14.14 8.44
CA GLY A 310 -13.09 15.22 9.33
C GLY A 310 -14.32 16.02 8.86
#